data_AF-A0A6L4AX80-F1
#
_entry.id   AF-A0A6L4AX80-F1
#
_cell.length_a   1.000
_cell.length_b   1.000
_cell.length_c   1.000
_cell.angle_alpha   90.00
_cell.angle_beta   90.00
_cell.angle_gamma   90.00
#
_symmetry.space_group_name_H-M   'P 1'
#
loop_
_entity.id
_entity.type
_entity.pdbx_description
1 polymer ?
#
loop_
_entity_poly.entity_id
_entity_poly.type
_entity_poly.pdbx_seq_one_letter_code
_entity_poly.pdbx_strand_id
1 'polypeptide(L)'
;MRIVQVHGGDEDHPDAQYVVLQMCFANQNFVAGHAVGFFAADGSPAGTATFAANVPNGANQARILIATSTAELVFGLAADLRTSAAIDPAGGKVCFDPGLSPIDCFAWGAYSALPDPTVGNPFDPLVPLSGDAAFRDLSIAGDPTMLDCVTPNFDDTDDSAADFDPNPPAPGNNAGDTGAVPAELVFVHGFEAGSAAGWSVEMPG
;
A
#
# COMPACT_ATOMS: atom_id res chain seq x y z
N MET A 1 -10.06 11.64 -0.81
CA MET A 1 -9.45 10.30 -0.86
C MET A 1 -8.23 10.30 0.03
N ARG A 2 -7.90 9.14 0.59
CA ARG A 2 -6.66 8.92 1.35
C ARG A 2 -5.97 7.65 0.89
N ILE A 3 -4.64 7.62 0.96
CA ILE A 3 -3.82 6.43 0.90
C ILE A 3 -4.12 5.63 2.17
N VAL A 4 -4.53 4.38 2.01
CA VAL A 4 -4.88 3.51 3.14
C VAL A 4 -4.03 2.25 3.21
N GLN A 5 -3.35 1.89 2.11
CA GLN A 5 -2.36 0.83 2.12
C GLN A 5 -1.21 1.13 1.16
N VAL A 6 0.01 0.80 1.57
CA VAL A 6 1.21 0.85 0.71
C VAL A 6 2.07 -0.37 0.98
N HIS A 7 2.50 -1.05 -0.09
CA HIS A 7 3.35 -2.23 -0.01
C HIS A 7 4.53 -2.11 -0.98
N GLY A 8 5.75 -2.26 -0.46
CA GLY A 8 6.99 -2.14 -1.22
C GLY A 8 7.49 -3.43 -1.88
N GLY A 9 6.71 -4.52 -1.83
CA GLY A 9 7.11 -5.85 -2.28
C GLY A 9 7.70 -6.70 -1.14
N ASP A 10 8.25 -7.85 -1.49
CA ASP A 10 8.91 -8.77 -0.56
C ASP A 10 10.23 -9.32 -1.15
N GLU A 11 10.93 -10.19 -0.42
CA GLU A 11 12.22 -10.74 -0.85
C GLU A 11 12.11 -11.58 -2.12
N ASP A 12 11.02 -12.34 -2.29
CA ASP A 12 10.78 -13.20 -3.45
C ASP A 12 10.19 -12.42 -4.64
N HIS A 13 9.45 -11.34 -4.36
CA HIS A 13 8.76 -10.50 -5.32
C HIS A 13 8.98 -9.01 -5.02
N PRO A 14 10.21 -8.48 -5.17
CA PRO A 14 10.52 -7.09 -4.84
C PRO A 14 9.74 -6.08 -5.70
N ASP A 15 9.30 -6.51 -6.88
CA ASP A 15 8.50 -5.69 -7.79
C ASP A 15 6.98 -5.81 -7.53
N ALA A 16 6.51 -6.60 -6.56
CA ALA A 16 5.08 -6.76 -6.23
C ALA A 16 4.54 -5.58 -5.41
N GLN A 17 4.64 -4.38 -5.96
CA GLN A 17 4.33 -3.14 -5.27
C GLN A 17 2.91 -2.64 -5.54
N TYR A 18 2.29 -2.04 -4.53
CA TYR A 18 0.99 -1.39 -4.70
C TYR A 18 0.74 -0.23 -3.73
N VAL A 19 -0.24 0.59 -4.10
CA VAL A 19 -0.85 1.66 -3.29
C VAL A 19 -2.36 1.50 -3.39
N VAL A 20 -3.07 1.59 -2.27
CA VAL A 20 -4.53 1.62 -2.23
C VAL A 20 -5.00 2.99 -1.79
N LEU A 21 -5.83 3.62 -2.60
CA LEU A 21 -6.60 4.80 -2.21
C LEU A 21 -7.99 4.38 -1.72
N GLN A 22 -8.57 5.12 -0.78
CA GLN A 22 -9.95 4.96 -0.33
C GLN A 22 -10.70 6.29 -0.41
N MET A 23 -11.95 6.22 -0.88
CA MET A 23 -12.84 7.37 -0.99
C MET A 23 -13.39 7.77 0.38
N CYS A 24 -13.17 9.03 0.76
CA CYS A 24 -13.76 9.64 1.96
C CYS A 24 -15.24 9.98 1.77
N PHE A 25 -15.62 10.26 0.52
CA PHE A 25 -16.97 10.67 0.14
C PHE A 25 -17.37 10.01 -1.18
N ALA A 26 -18.67 9.91 -1.41
CA ALA A 26 -19.18 9.48 -2.70
C ALA A 26 -18.75 10.43 -3.84
N ASN A 27 -18.63 9.87 -5.05
CA ASN A 27 -18.24 10.51 -6.29
C ASN A 27 -16.76 10.96 -6.38
N GLN A 28 -15.89 10.44 -5.51
CA GLN A 28 -14.44 10.64 -5.63
C GLN A 28 -13.79 9.71 -6.68
N ASN A 29 -14.57 9.02 -7.50
CA ASN A 29 -14.10 8.18 -8.59
C ASN A 29 -13.66 8.95 -9.85
N PHE A 30 -13.89 10.27 -9.88
CA PHE A 30 -13.49 11.14 -10.98
C PHE A 30 -11.98 11.44 -10.96
N VAL A 31 -11.16 10.42 -11.22
CA VAL A 31 -9.70 10.47 -11.13
C VAL A 31 -9.00 10.69 -12.48
N ALA A 32 -9.70 10.85 -13.60
CA ALA A 32 -9.05 11.10 -14.89
C ALA A 32 -8.12 12.33 -14.84
N GLY A 33 -6.86 12.14 -15.20
CA GLY A 33 -5.81 13.18 -15.15
C GLY A 33 -5.15 13.37 -13.78
N HIS A 34 -5.67 12.75 -12.72
CA HIS A 34 -5.03 12.69 -11.40
C HIS A 34 -3.87 11.69 -11.42
N ALA A 35 -2.95 11.81 -10.46
CA ALA A 35 -1.74 11.00 -10.46
C ALA A 35 -1.29 10.54 -9.06
N VAL A 36 -0.58 9.42 -9.02
CA VAL A 36 0.21 8.98 -7.87
C VAL A 36 1.68 9.22 -8.18
N GLY A 37 2.35 10.01 -7.34
CA GLY A 37 3.78 10.30 -7.43
C GLY A 37 4.58 9.51 -6.42
N PHE A 38 5.70 8.94 -6.84
CA PHE A 38 6.64 8.18 -6.01
C PHE A 38 7.93 8.97 -5.88
N PHE A 39 8.50 8.97 -4.67
CA PHE A 39 9.69 9.74 -4.31
C PHE A 39 10.67 8.88 -3.53
N ALA A 40 11.96 9.05 -3.79
CA ALA A 40 13.03 8.38 -3.07
C ALA A 40 13.20 8.93 -1.64
N ALA A 41 14.06 8.29 -0.85
CA ALA A 41 14.36 8.67 0.53
C ALA A 41 14.84 10.12 0.71
N ASP A 42 15.42 10.74 -0.32
CA ASP A 42 15.87 12.13 -0.30
C ASP A 42 14.81 13.12 -0.84
N GLY A 43 13.59 12.65 -1.12
CA GLY A 43 12.50 13.44 -1.67
C GLY A 43 12.58 13.69 -3.18
N SER A 44 13.58 13.15 -3.87
CA SER A 44 13.65 13.26 -5.33
C SER A 44 12.56 12.40 -6.02
N PRO A 45 11.99 12.84 -7.16
CA PRO A 45 11.00 12.05 -7.89
C PRO A 45 11.58 10.73 -8.40
N ALA A 46 10.92 9.63 -8.08
CA ALA A 46 11.27 8.27 -8.51
C ALA A 46 10.34 7.74 -9.61
N GLY A 47 9.08 8.19 -9.64
CA GLY A 47 8.11 7.73 -10.64
C GLY A 47 6.77 8.46 -10.54
N THR A 48 5.91 8.25 -11.53
CA THR A 48 4.53 8.76 -11.51
C THR A 48 3.63 7.84 -12.33
N ALA A 49 2.42 7.59 -11.82
CA ALA A 49 1.36 6.91 -12.54
C ALA A 49 0.15 7.84 -12.66
N THR A 50 -0.40 7.99 -13.87
CA THR A 50 -1.52 8.91 -14.14
C THR A 50 -2.74 8.14 -14.61
N PHE A 51 -3.89 8.43 -14.03
CA PHE A 51 -5.17 7.85 -14.43
C PHE A 51 -5.60 8.39 -15.80
N ALA A 52 -5.74 7.51 -16.79
CA ALA A 52 -6.21 7.89 -18.12
C ALA A 52 -7.73 8.15 -18.18
N ALA A 53 -8.48 7.58 -17.23
CA ALA A 53 -9.92 7.69 -17.14
C ALA A 53 -10.39 7.60 -15.68
N ASN A 54 -11.64 7.95 -15.44
CA ASN A 54 -12.30 7.76 -14.16
C ASN A 54 -12.55 6.27 -13.89
N VAL A 55 -12.52 5.87 -12.63
CA VAL A 55 -12.90 4.51 -12.23
C VAL A 55 -14.44 4.43 -12.07
N PRO A 56 -15.07 3.26 -12.25
CA PRO A 56 -16.53 3.16 -12.36
C PRO A 56 -17.28 3.33 -11.03
N ASN A 57 -16.73 2.85 -9.91
CA ASN A 57 -17.40 2.85 -8.61
C ASN A 57 -17.02 4.09 -7.80
N GLY A 58 -18.01 4.97 -7.59
CA GLY A 58 -17.91 6.18 -6.77
C GLY A 58 -18.62 6.09 -5.42
N ALA A 59 -18.89 4.90 -4.89
CA ALA A 59 -19.45 4.77 -3.56
C ALA A 59 -18.48 5.36 -2.50
N ASN A 60 -19.04 5.89 -1.41
CA ASN A 60 -18.23 6.20 -0.24
C ASN A 60 -17.47 4.93 0.21
N GLN A 61 -16.22 5.08 0.67
CA GLN A 61 -15.34 4.00 1.11
C GLN A 61 -14.91 3.02 0.00
N ALA A 62 -15.28 3.26 -1.27
CA ALA A 62 -14.74 2.49 -2.39
C ALA A 62 -13.22 2.70 -2.48
N ARG A 63 -12.52 1.65 -2.90
CA ARG A 63 -11.06 1.64 -3.04
C ARG A 63 -10.63 1.84 -4.49
N ILE A 64 -9.38 2.20 -4.69
CA ILE A 64 -8.71 2.20 -5.99
C ILE A 64 -7.33 1.59 -5.80
N LEU A 65 -7.03 0.54 -6.57
CA LEU A 65 -5.75 -0.14 -6.55
C LEU A 65 -4.83 0.41 -7.65
N ILE A 66 -3.67 0.91 -7.24
CA ILE A 66 -2.55 1.24 -8.11
C ILE A 66 -1.47 0.20 -7.88
N ALA A 67 -1.13 -0.61 -8.87
CA ALA A 67 -0.22 -1.73 -8.66
C ALA A 67 0.66 -2.04 -9.88
N THR A 68 1.77 -2.73 -9.63
CA THR A 68 2.58 -3.31 -10.70
C THR A 68 1.92 -4.57 -11.27
N SER A 69 2.33 -4.99 -12.47
CA SER A 69 1.87 -6.28 -13.03
C SER A 69 2.26 -7.47 -12.17
N THR A 70 3.40 -7.39 -11.47
CA THR A 70 3.84 -8.44 -10.55
C THR A 70 2.92 -8.53 -9.35
N ALA A 71 2.50 -7.39 -8.78
CA ALA A 71 1.51 -7.36 -7.70
C ALA A 71 0.17 -7.94 -8.14
N GLU A 72 -0.32 -7.63 -9.35
CA GLU A 72 -1.56 -8.23 -9.85
C GLU A 72 -1.50 -9.77 -9.88
N LEU A 73 -0.35 -10.33 -10.27
CA LEU A 73 -0.12 -11.77 -10.30
C LEU A 73 -0.02 -12.36 -8.89
N VAL A 74 0.78 -11.74 -8.01
CA VAL A 74 1.01 -12.21 -6.64
C VAL A 74 -0.28 -12.18 -5.82
N PHE A 75 -1.07 -11.11 -5.92
CA PHE A 75 -2.30 -10.95 -5.13
C PHE A 75 -3.56 -11.45 -5.86
N GLY A 76 -3.43 -11.92 -7.10
CA GLY A 76 -4.54 -12.39 -7.93
C GLY A 76 -5.62 -11.31 -8.16
N LEU A 77 -5.23 -10.04 -8.20
CA LEU A 77 -6.15 -8.90 -8.21
C LEU A 77 -5.76 -7.92 -9.32
N ALA A 78 -6.70 -7.59 -10.21
CA ALA A 78 -6.47 -6.59 -11.25
C ALA A 78 -6.40 -5.17 -10.67
N ALA A 79 -5.41 -4.40 -11.12
CA ALA A 79 -5.24 -3.01 -10.74
C ALA A 79 -6.22 -2.10 -11.50
N ASP A 80 -6.67 -1.04 -10.85
CA ASP A 80 -7.43 0.03 -11.50
C ASP A 80 -6.50 0.97 -12.28
N LEU A 81 -5.24 1.08 -11.83
CA LEU A 81 -4.16 1.75 -12.52
C LEU A 81 -2.87 0.92 -12.42
N ARG A 82 -2.30 0.55 -13.57
CA ARG A 82 -0.98 -0.10 -13.61
C ARG A 82 0.15 0.92 -13.50
N THR A 83 1.19 0.56 -12.76
CA THR A 83 2.43 1.35 -12.62
C THR A 83 3.68 0.48 -12.80
N SER A 84 4.83 1.09 -13.05
CA SER A 84 6.12 0.45 -12.85
C SER A 84 6.48 0.40 -11.36
N ALA A 85 7.34 -0.53 -10.97
CA ALA A 85 7.94 -0.53 -9.64
C ALA A 85 8.75 0.78 -9.43
N ALA A 86 8.50 1.44 -8.30
CA ALA A 86 9.05 2.76 -7.96
C ALA A 86 9.14 3.01 -6.45
N ILE A 87 8.68 2.07 -5.63
CA ILE A 87 8.80 2.11 -4.17
C ILE A 87 10.14 1.49 -3.81
N ASP A 88 11.03 2.26 -3.19
CA ASP A 88 12.24 1.73 -2.56
C ASP A 88 11.87 1.29 -1.13
N PRO A 89 11.94 0.00 -0.78
CA PRO A 89 11.61 -0.46 0.56
C PRO A 89 12.43 0.23 1.65
N ALA A 90 13.66 0.67 1.38
CA ALA A 90 14.53 1.28 2.39
C ALA A 90 14.00 2.65 2.87
N GLY A 91 13.22 3.36 2.07
CA GLY A 91 12.63 4.63 2.45
C GLY A 91 12.19 5.47 1.26
N GLY A 92 11.16 6.27 1.48
CA GLY A 92 10.60 7.12 0.44
C GLY A 92 9.30 7.75 0.84
N LYS A 93 8.64 8.35 -0.15
CA LYS A 93 7.32 8.94 -0.01
C LYS A 93 6.47 8.63 -1.24
N VAL A 94 5.17 8.47 -1.03
CA VAL A 94 4.18 8.39 -2.10
C VAL A 94 3.09 9.40 -1.83
N CYS A 95 2.62 10.09 -2.88
CA CYS A 95 1.58 11.10 -2.77
C CYS A 95 0.52 10.91 -3.85
N PHE A 96 -0.75 11.08 -3.47
CA PHE A 96 -1.84 11.25 -4.41
C PHE A 96 -2.02 12.74 -4.74
N ASP A 97 -2.09 13.03 -6.04
CA ASP A 97 -2.00 14.36 -6.63
C ASP A 97 -0.77 15.15 -6.16
N PRO A 98 0.45 14.70 -6.50
CA PRO A 98 1.73 15.20 -5.96
C PRO A 98 2.11 16.65 -6.35
N GLY A 99 1.17 17.49 -6.77
CA GLY A 99 1.39 18.89 -7.11
C GLY A 99 1.77 19.76 -5.89
N LEU A 100 1.60 21.08 -6.03
CA LEU A 100 1.99 22.04 -4.98
C LEU A 100 1.24 21.87 -3.65
N SER A 101 0.09 21.19 -3.67
CA SER A 101 -0.71 20.85 -2.49
C SER A 101 -1.24 19.44 -2.70
N PRO A 102 -0.50 18.40 -2.29
CA PRO A 102 -0.98 17.03 -2.42
C PRO A 102 -2.26 16.80 -1.63
N ILE A 103 -3.07 15.85 -2.10
CA ILE A 103 -4.32 15.48 -1.41
C ILE A 103 -4.04 14.62 -0.18
N ASP A 104 -3.06 13.72 -0.31
CA ASP A 104 -2.57 12.84 0.76
C ASP A 104 -1.17 12.34 0.39
N CYS A 105 -0.32 12.14 1.38
CA CYS A 105 1.01 11.57 1.25
C CYS A 105 1.29 10.58 2.39
N PHE A 106 2.14 9.61 2.09
CA PHE A 106 2.65 8.64 3.05
C PHE A 106 4.16 8.54 2.88
N ALA A 107 4.91 8.72 3.97
CA ALA A 107 6.37 8.51 4.00
C ALA A 107 6.72 7.33 4.92
N TRP A 108 7.79 6.61 4.57
CA TRP A 108 8.27 5.44 5.31
C TRP A 108 9.79 5.38 5.40
N GLY A 109 10.28 4.55 6.32
CA GLY A 109 11.67 4.15 6.41
C GLY A 109 12.62 5.35 6.50
N ALA A 110 13.73 5.28 5.77
CA ALA A 110 14.79 6.28 5.79
C ALA A 110 14.45 7.61 5.07
N TYR A 111 13.17 7.96 4.85
CA TYR A 111 12.80 9.24 4.27
C TYR A 111 13.35 10.40 5.10
N SER A 112 14.09 11.30 4.44
CA SER A 112 14.98 12.27 5.08
C SER A 112 14.77 13.71 4.62
N ALA A 113 13.91 13.93 3.62
CA ALA A 113 13.55 15.27 3.15
C ALA A 113 12.56 15.95 4.10
N LEU A 114 13.01 16.17 5.33
CA LEU A 114 12.26 16.76 6.44
C LEU A 114 12.78 18.18 6.75
N PRO A 115 11.96 19.08 7.32
CA PRO A 115 10.54 18.86 7.66
C PRO A 115 9.65 18.83 6.41
N ASP A 116 8.70 17.90 6.39
CA ASP A 116 7.70 17.77 5.35
C ASP A 116 6.30 17.75 5.98
N PRO A 117 5.53 18.85 5.88
CA PRO A 117 4.23 18.96 6.53
C PRO A 117 3.16 18.05 5.92
N THR A 118 3.45 17.37 4.79
CA THR A 118 2.50 16.48 4.13
C THR A 118 2.53 15.05 4.67
N VAL A 119 3.54 14.71 5.49
CA VAL A 119 3.76 13.36 6.00
C VAL A 119 4.20 13.30 7.45
N GLY A 120 4.60 14.42 8.06
CA GLY A 120 5.07 14.44 9.44
C GLY A 120 6.31 13.56 9.64
N ASN A 121 6.24 12.60 10.56
CA ASN A 121 7.32 11.62 10.75
C ASN A 121 7.09 10.41 9.83
N PRO A 122 8.16 9.84 9.22
CA PRO A 122 8.03 8.63 8.41
C PRO A 122 7.55 7.44 9.24
N PHE A 123 6.66 6.63 8.65
CA PHE A 123 6.28 5.33 9.19
C PHE A 123 7.51 4.41 9.30
N ASP A 124 7.70 3.86 10.50
CA ASP A 124 8.76 2.93 10.88
C ASP A 124 10.15 3.27 10.29
N PRO A 125 10.82 4.33 10.78
CA PRO A 125 11.96 4.93 10.10
C PRO A 125 13.22 4.04 10.05
N LEU A 126 13.21 2.90 10.74
CA LEU A 126 14.32 1.96 10.80
C LEU A 126 14.02 0.61 10.13
N VAL A 127 12.80 0.41 9.64
CA VAL A 127 12.37 -0.87 9.06
C VAL A 127 12.02 -0.65 7.59
N PRO A 128 12.58 -1.46 6.67
CA PRO A 128 12.17 -1.41 5.28
C PRO A 128 10.70 -1.78 5.10
N LEU A 129 10.02 -1.10 4.17
CA LEU A 129 8.65 -1.44 3.76
C LEU A 129 8.67 -2.69 2.86
N SER A 130 8.93 -3.86 3.45
CA SER A 130 9.09 -5.14 2.78
C SER A 130 8.32 -6.24 3.51
N GLY A 131 7.61 -7.10 2.76
CA GLY A 131 6.81 -8.20 3.29
C GLY A 131 5.42 -7.75 3.76
N ASP A 132 5.35 -6.94 4.81
CA ASP A 132 4.10 -6.32 5.26
C ASP A 132 3.74 -5.11 4.39
N ALA A 133 2.49 -4.67 4.48
CA ALA A 133 2.07 -3.37 3.98
C ALA A 133 1.83 -2.43 5.16
N ALA A 134 2.06 -1.14 4.95
CA ALA A 134 1.62 -0.11 5.87
C ALA A 134 0.13 0.13 5.65
N PHE A 135 -0.68 -0.01 6.69
CA PHE A 135 -2.12 0.23 6.67
C PHE A 135 -2.43 1.48 7.47
N ARG A 136 -3.27 2.37 6.93
CA ARG A 136 -3.75 3.52 7.70
C ARG A 136 -4.61 3.02 8.88
N ASP A 137 -4.32 3.51 10.08
CA ASP A 137 -5.11 3.25 11.28
C ASP A 137 -6.43 4.04 11.22
N LEU A 138 -7.51 3.32 10.94
CA LEU A 138 -8.86 3.89 10.87
C LEU A 138 -9.49 4.09 12.26
N SER A 139 -8.81 3.68 13.33
CA SER A 139 -9.35 3.81 14.69
C SER A 139 -9.11 5.18 15.32
N ILE A 140 -8.28 6.02 14.70
CA ILE A 140 -7.89 7.36 15.19
C ILE A 140 -9.12 8.26 15.34
N ALA A 141 -10.02 8.27 14.34
CA ALA A 141 -11.25 9.06 14.38
C ALA A 141 -12.42 8.38 15.12
N GLY A 142 -12.27 7.10 15.52
CA GLY A 142 -13.16 6.38 16.42
C GLY A 142 -14.00 5.25 15.80
N ASP A 143 -14.03 5.09 14.47
CA ASP A 143 -14.62 3.92 13.80
C ASP A 143 -13.53 3.10 13.08
N PRO A 144 -13.10 1.95 13.64
CA PRO A 144 -11.98 1.18 13.10
C PRO A 144 -12.24 0.53 11.73
N THR A 145 -13.40 0.75 11.13
CA THR A 145 -13.81 0.14 9.86
C THR A 145 -14.05 1.13 8.74
N MET A 146 -14.12 2.43 9.04
CA MET A 146 -14.42 3.47 8.06
C MET A 146 -13.36 4.56 8.11
N LEU A 147 -12.87 4.93 6.93
CA LEU A 147 -12.02 6.10 6.77
C LEU A 147 -12.83 7.37 7.05
N ASP A 148 -12.45 8.09 8.10
CA ASP A 148 -12.96 9.41 8.44
C ASP A 148 -11.99 10.50 7.98
N CYS A 149 -12.53 11.45 7.20
CA CYS A 149 -11.78 12.59 6.66
C CYS A 149 -12.41 13.93 7.06
N VAL A 150 -13.32 13.97 8.04
CA VAL A 150 -14.01 15.21 8.43
C VAL A 150 -13.61 15.72 9.81
N THR A 151 -13.45 17.03 9.93
CA THR A 151 -13.20 17.66 11.23
C THR A 151 -14.36 17.43 12.21
N PRO A 152 -14.09 17.30 13.52
CA PRO A 152 -12.79 17.53 14.17
C PRO A 152 -11.86 16.31 14.23
N ASN A 153 -12.30 15.12 13.82
CA ASN A 153 -11.54 13.87 13.98
C ASN A 153 -11.33 13.20 12.62
N PHE A 154 -10.09 12.95 12.24
CA PHE A 154 -9.74 12.34 10.96
C PHE A 154 -8.61 11.34 11.16
N ASP A 155 -8.61 10.26 10.37
CA ASP A 155 -7.60 9.18 10.44
C ASP A 155 -6.25 9.55 9.80
N ASP A 156 -6.14 10.80 9.36
CA ASP A 156 -4.98 11.33 8.65
C ASP A 156 -4.48 12.57 9.34
N THR A 157 -3.65 12.39 10.36
CA THR A 157 -3.11 13.45 11.21
C THR A 157 -1.93 14.21 10.59
N ASP A 158 -1.65 13.94 9.31
CA ASP A 158 -0.45 14.38 8.58
C ASP A 158 0.84 13.89 9.28
N ASP A 159 0.80 12.72 9.95
CA ASP A 159 1.95 12.08 10.59
C ASP A 159 1.96 10.57 10.30
N SER A 160 2.72 10.16 9.28
CA SER A 160 2.73 8.76 8.80
C SER A 160 3.12 7.76 9.89
N ALA A 161 3.94 8.15 10.86
CA ALA A 161 4.32 7.30 11.99
C ALA A 161 3.18 7.08 13.00
N ALA A 162 2.23 8.02 13.09
CA ALA A 162 1.06 7.91 13.95
C ALA A 162 -0.14 7.32 13.22
N ASP A 163 -0.21 7.52 11.90
CA ASP A 163 -1.37 7.20 11.09
C ASP A 163 -1.33 5.80 10.48
N PHE A 164 -0.21 5.08 10.55
CA PHE A 164 -0.06 3.77 9.89
C PHE A 164 0.51 2.69 10.81
N ASP A 165 0.05 1.47 10.60
CA ASP A 165 0.50 0.24 11.26
C ASP A 165 0.88 -0.85 10.23
N PRO A 166 1.90 -1.69 10.52
CA PRO A 166 2.24 -2.81 9.66
C PRO A 166 1.18 -3.91 9.75
N ASN A 167 0.70 -4.39 8.60
CA ASN A 167 -0.24 -5.50 8.51
C ASN A 167 0.03 -6.37 7.27
N PRO A 168 -0.41 -7.65 7.28
CA PRO A 168 -0.32 -8.50 6.10
C PRO A 168 -1.01 -7.87 4.88
N PRO A 169 -0.39 -7.91 3.68
CA PRO A 169 -0.96 -7.29 2.48
C PRO A 169 -2.36 -7.82 2.13
N ALA A 170 -3.32 -6.92 1.94
CA ALA A 170 -4.69 -7.23 1.54
C ALA A 170 -5.28 -6.11 0.65
N PRO A 171 -4.74 -5.91 -0.56
CA PRO A 171 -5.16 -4.84 -1.44
C PRO A 171 -6.62 -5.00 -1.88
N GLY A 172 -7.32 -3.88 -2.08
CA GLY A 172 -8.68 -3.87 -2.64
C GLY A 172 -8.77 -2.95 -3.85
N ASN A 173 -9.49 -3.36 -4.89
CA ASN A 173 -9.69 -2.57 -6.12
C ASN A 173 -11.05 -1.85 -6.14
N ASN A 174 -11.32 -1.08 -7.20
CA ASN A 174 -12.56 -0.32 -7.35
C ASN A 174 -13.79 -1.17 -7.68
N ALA A 175 -13.59 -2.38 -8.21
CA ALA A 175 -14.66 -3.36 -8.40
C ALA A 175 -15.19 -3.94 -7.07
N GLY A 176 -14.48 -3.71 -5.96
CA GLY A 176 -14.83 -4.24 -4.63
C GLY A 176 -14.23 -5.62 -4.35
N ASP A 177 -13.31 -6.08 -5.21
CA ASP A 177 -12.57 -7.31 -5.00
C ASP A 177 -11.37 -7.06 -4.07
N THR A 178 -10.98 -8.11 -3.33
CA THR A 178 -9.82 -8.09 -2.43
C THR A 178 -8.82 -9.15 -2.87
N GLY A 179 -7.55 -8.75 -2.95
CA GLY A 179 -6.42 -9.62 -3.22
C GLY A 179 -5.86 -10.19 -1.92
N ALA A 180 -5.25 -11.35 -2.03
CA ALA A 180 -4.53 -12.00 -0.94
C ALA A 180 -3.34 -12.73 -1.52
N VAL A 181 -2.27 -12.88 -0.73
CA VAL A 181 -1.19 -13.80 -1.11
C VAL A 181 -1.77 -15.22 -1.12
N PRO A 182 -1.72 -15.95 -2.24
CA PRO A 182 -2.16 -17.34 -2.30
C PRO A 182 -1.47 -18.14 -1.22
N ALA A 183 -2.23 -18.88 -0.42
CA ALA A 183 -1.68 -19.73 0.63
C ALA A 183 -0.63 -20.72 0.10
N GLU A 184 -0.71 -21.10 -1.19
CA GLU A 184 0.25 -21.97 -1.85
C GLU A 184 1.65 -21.36 -2.03
N LEU A 185 1.78 -20.02 -2.05
CA LEU A 185 3.07 -19.32 -2.04
C LEU A 185 3.64 -19.17 -0.61
N VAL A 186 2.81 -19.32 0.42
CA VAL A 186 3.21 -19.28 1.84
C VAL A 186 3.85 -20.61 2.29
N PHE A 187 3.64 -21.71 1.55
CA PHE A 187 4.05 -23.06 1.99
C PHE A 187 5.51 -23.45 1.75
N VAL A 188 6.37 -22.58 1.19
CA VAL A 188 7.77 -22.94 0.90
C VAL A 188 8.76 -22.51 2.00
N HIS A 189 8.42 -21.51 2.83
CA HIS A 189 9.36 -20.97 3.84
C HIS A 189 9.21 -21.55 5.26
N GLY A 190 8.36 -22.57 5.43
CA GLY A 190 8.06 -23.15 6.75
C GLY A 190 8.95 -24.33 7.20
N PHE A 191 9.95 -24.77 6.42
CA PHE A 191 10.65 -26.03 6.72
C PHE A 191 12.19 -26.02 6.76
N GLU A 192 12.86 -24.86 6.78
CA GLU A 192 14.31 -24.79 7.00
C GLU A 192 14.73 -24.29 8.41
N ALA A 193 13.96 -24.65 9.43
CA ALA A 193 14.47 -24.72 10.80
C ALA A 193 14.45 -26.19 11.25
N GLY A 194 15.59 -26.85 11.15
CA GLY A 194 15.69 -28.30 11.29
C GLY A 194 15.19 -28.85 12.62
N SER A 195 14.40 -29.91 12.54
CA SER A 195 14.56 -31.07 13.41
C SER A 195 14.12 -32.33 12.64
N ALA A 196 14.94 -33.37 12.72
CA ALA A 196 14.73 -34.64 12.06
C ALA A 196 13.41 -35.29 12.53
N ALA A 197 12.43 -35.38 11.63
CA ALA A 197 11.31 -36.30 11.76
C ALA A 197 11.32 -37.21 10.52
N GLY A 198 11.87 -38.41 10.70
CA GLY A 198 11.92 -39.43 9.66
C GLY A 198 10.52 -39.84 9.23
N TRP A 199 10.28 -39.83 7.93
CA TRP A 199 9.18 -40.55 7.31
C TRP A 199 9.79 -41.62 6.41
N SER A 200 9.81 -42.86 6.91
CA SER A 200 10.02 -44.03 6.07
C SER A 200 8.74 -44.28 5.29
N VAL A 201 8.80 -44.08 3.97
CA VAL A 201 7.78 -44.61 3.05
C VAL A 201 8.06 -46.10 2.85
N GLU A 202 7.15 -46.93 3.35
CA GLU A 202 7.13 -48.36 3.04
C GLU A 202 6.54 -48.53 1.64
N MET A 203 7.35 -49.02 0.70
CA MET A 203 6.91 -49.32 -0.67
C MET A 203 6.25 -50.70 -0.67
N PRO A 204 5.03 -50.87 -1.21
CA PRO A 204 4.41 -52.19 -1.30
C PRO A 204 5.10 -53.02 -2.39
N GLY A 205 5.53 -54.23 -2.00
CA GLY A 205 5.80 -55.35 -2.89
C GLY A 205 4.72 -56.40 -2.76
#